data_AF-A0AAF0IEH9-F1
#
_entry.id   AF-A0AAF0IEH9-F1
#
_cell.length_a   1.000
_cell.length_b   1.000
_cell.length_c   1.000
_cell.angle_alpha   90.00
_cell.angle_beta   90.00
_cell.angle_gamma   90.00
#
_symmetry.space_group_name_H-M   'P 1'
#
loop_
_entity.id
_entity.type
_entity.pdbx_description
1 polymer ?
#
loop_
_entity_poly.entity_id
_entity_poly.type
_entity_poly.pdbx_seq_one_letter_code
_entity_poly.pdbx_strand_id
1 'polypeptide(L)'
;MRELLQIIATTRSQRPQALLPITGTLSKSNWMEIHERLAQPRASLSPLKFSEKCFEDFREADAHASKERPVATSVISTIDGNIGDPKCVGGDYLFGNLASLMDGSLANAKSDHFFGACPEQLRPEICEELNDVIIPSMQDSLLMAPNFFLEAKGPDGSPAVATRQACYDGALGA
;
A
#
# COMPACT_ATOMS: atom_id res chain seq x y z
N MET A 1 11.44 -24.81 11.58
CA MET A 1 11.07 -24.42 10.21
C MET A 1 9.55 -24.46 10.15
N ARG A 2 8.89 -23.38 10.61
CA ARG A 2 7.44 -23.18 10.50
C ARG A 2 7.20 -22.08 9.48
N GLU A 3 6.02 -22.13 8.90
CA GLU A 3 5.65 -21.71 7.55
C GLU A 3 5.94 -20.25 7.20
N LEU A 4 6.36 -20.05 5.95
CA LEU A 4 6.63 -18.75 5.34
C LEU A 4 5.36 -17.91 5.32
N LEU A 5 5.45 -16.66 5.81
CA LEU A 5 4.39 -15.66 5.66
C LEU A 5 3.94 -15.54 4.20
N GLN A 6 2.64 -15.70 3.97
CA GLN A 6 2.03 -15.42 2.68
C GLN A 6 1.75 -13.91 2.56
N ILE A 7 2.77 -13.11 2.27
CA ILE A 7 2.60 -11.69 1.94
C ILE A 7 2.15 -11.62 0.47
N ILE A 8 0.88 -11.26 0.25
CA ILE A 8 0.35 -11.04 -1.10
C ILE A 8 0.45 -9.54 -1.40
N ALA A 9 1.58 -9.13 -1.96
CA ALA A 9 1.71 -7.80 -2.57
C ALA A 9 1.15 -7.85 -3.99
N THR A 10 -0.02 -7.24 -4.22
CA THR A 10 -0.63 -7.19 -5.55
C THR A 10 0.04 -6.09 -6.38
N THR A 11 1.17 -6.39 -7.01
CA THR A 11 1.69 -5.56 -8.11
C THR A 11 1.27 -6.19 -9.43
N ARG A 12 0.17 -5.70 -10.01
CA ARG A 12 -0.32 -6.20 -11.30
C ARG A 12 0.58 -5.66 -12.41
N SER A 13 1.58 -6.46 -12.83
CA SER A 13 2.23 -6.26 -14.13
C SER A 13 1.25 -6.67 -15.23
N GLN A 14 0.43 -5.73 -15.69
CA GLN A 14 -0.40 -5.94 -16.88
C GLN A 14 0.51 -5.86 -18.12
N ARG A 15 0.57 -6.97 -18.87
CA ARG A 15 1.05 -6.96 -20.27
C ARG A 15 0.11 -6.05 -21.09
N PRO A 16 0.63 -5.14 -21.93
CA PRO A 16 -0.22 -4.24 -22.70
C PRO A 16 -1.00 -5.02 -23.76
N GLN A 17 -2.33 -5.06 -23.63
CA GLN A 17 -3.22 -5.35 -24.74
C GLN A 17 -3.48 -4.05 -25.50
N ALA A 18 -3.34 -4.12 -26.83
CA ALA A 18 -3.51 -2.99 -27.72
C ALA A 18 -4.93 -2.43 -27.64
N LEU A 19 -5.08 -1.16 -27.26
CA LEU A 19 -6.28 -0.37 -27.51
C LEU A 19 -5.95 0.87 -28.33
N LEU A 20 -6.87 1.15 -29.27
CA LEU A 20 -6.88 2.14 -30.35
C LEU A 20 -6.84 3.61 -29.83
N PRO A 21 -6.55 4.59 -30.71
CA PRO A 21 -5.98 5.86 -30.30
C PRO A 21 -7.02 6.81 -29.72
N ILE A 22 -6.83 7.21 -28.47
CA ILE A 22 -7.55 8.30 -27.84
C ILE A 22 -6.78 9.59 -28.12
N THR A 23 -7.34 10.45 -28.96
CA THR A 23 -6.83 11.78 -29.26
C THR A 23 -7.09 12.71 -28.07
N GLY A 24 -6.07 12.90 -27.23
CA GLY A 24 -6.06 13.85 -26.13
C GLY A 24 -4.67 13.89 -25.50
N THR A 25 -3.93 14.97 -25.74
CA THR A 25 -2.51 15.10 -25.39
C THR A 25 -2.33 15.36 -23.89
N LEU A 26 -2.54 14.36 -23.05
CA LEU A 26 -1.92 14.30 -21.73
C LEU A 26 -0.49 13.83 -21.94
N SER A 27 0.45 14.77 -21.92
CA SER A 27 1.87 14.53 -22.12
C SER A 27 2.36 13.43 -21.17
N LYS A 28 2.90 12.35 -21.74
CA LYS A 28 3.61 11.23 -21.11
C LYS A 28 4.93 11.66 -20.46
N SER A 29 4.96 12.82 -19.79
CA SER A 29 6.20 13.54 -19.48
C SER A 29 7.12 12.80 -18.50
N ASN A 30 6.61 11.86 -17.69
CA ASN A 30 7.40 11.05 -16.76
C ASN A 30 7.44 9.56 -17.12
N TRP A 31 6.88 9.14 -18.28
CA TRP A 31 6.80 7.72 -18.64
C TRP A 31 8.19 7.08 -18.79
N MET A 32 9.13 7.81 -19.43
CA MET A 32 10.51 7.36 -19.58
C MET A 32 11.23 7.26 -18.23
N GLU A 33 11.03 8.24 -17.35
CA GLU A 33 11.62 8.26 -16.01
C GLU A 33 11.12 7.10 -15.14
N ILE A 34 9.81 6.83 -15.16
CA ILE A 34 9.21 5.68 -14.47
C ILE A 34 9.82 4.37 -14.99
N HIS A 35 9.90 4.20 -16.30
CA HIS A 35 10.47 2.99 -16.90
C HIS A 35 11.95 2.80 -16.58
N GLU A 36 12.73 3.88 -16.64
CA GLU A 36 14.14 3.86 -16.28
C GLU A 36 14.31 3.43 -14.82
N ARG A 37 13.50 3.99 -13.92
CA ARG A 37 13.55 3.66 -12.49
C ARG A 37 13.13 2.21 -12.22
N LEU A 38 12.11 1.71 -12.91
CA LEU A 38 11.64 0.33 -12.81
C LEU A 38 12.65 -0.69 -13.38
N ALA A 39 13.45 -0.29 -14.37
CA ALA A 39 14.48 -1.13 -14.98
C ALA A 39 15.77 -1.23 -14.14
N GLN A 40 15.99 -0.29 -13.20
CA GLN A 40 17.18 -0.32 -12.36
C GLN A 40 17.17 -1.53 -11.42
N PRO A 41 18.27 -2.30 -11.33
CA PRO A 41 18.41 -3.36 -10.35
C PRO A 41 18.14 -2.82 -8.94
N ARG A 42 17.20 -3.44 -8.24
CA ARG A 42 16.96 -3.13 -6.83
C ARG A 42 18.18 -3.57 -6.04
N ALA A 43 18.73 -2.67 -5.21
CA ALA A 43 19.87 -3.01 -4.38
C ALA A 43 19.51 -4.21 -3.51
N SER A 44 20.31 -5.28 -3.57
CA SER A 44 20.14 -6.40 -2.67
C SER A 44 20.38 -5.94 -1.23
N LEU A 45 19.75 -6.63 -0.28
CA LEU A 45 20.08 -6.48 1.13
C LEU A 45 21.54 -6.92 1.31
N SER A 46 22.43 -5.94 1.47
CA SER A 46 23.82 -6.20 1.85
C SER A 46 23.94 -6.14 3.37
N PRO A 47 24.92 -6.84 3.98
CA PRO A 47 25.15 -6.76 5.43
C PRO A 47 25.38 -5.33 5.97
N LEU A 48 25.79 -4.40 5.08
CA LEU A 48 25.93 -2.98 5.40
C LEU A 48 24.58 -2.23 5.47
N LYS A 49 23.58 -2.69 4.72
CA LYS A 49 22.23 -2.09 4.68
C LYS A 49 21.24 -2.78 5.60
N PHE A 50 21.43 -4.08 5.84
CA PHE A 50 20.60 -4.89 6.72
C PHE A 50 21.51 -5.88 7.44
N SER A 51 21.73 -5.63 8.74
CA SER A 51 22.66 -6.43 9.53
C SER A 51 22.06 -7.79 9.89
N GLU A 52 22.90 -8.75 10.26
CA GLU A 52 22.45 -10.04 10.80
C GLU A 52 21.56 -9.85 12.04
N LYS A 53 21.86 -8.84 12.85
CA LYS A 53 21.02 -8.49 14.00
C LYS A 53 19.62 -8.06 13.56
N CYS A 54 19.52 -7.24 12.52
CA CYS A 54 18.21 -6.84 11.97
C CYS A 54 17.42 -8.05 11.44
N PHE A 55 18.11 -9.05 10.89
CA PHE A 55 17.49 -10.30 10.46
C PHE A 55 16.96 -11.12 11.64
N GLU A 56 17.72 -11.25 12.72
CA GLU A 56 17.26 -11.94 13.92
C GLU A 56 16.11 -11.18 14.60
N ASP A 57 16.18 -9.85 14.68
CA ASP A 57 15.07 -9.01 15.19
C ASP A 57 13.79 -9.22 14.35
N PHE A 58 13.92 -9.32 13.01
CA PHE A 58 12.81 -9.65 12.11
C PHE A 58 12.22 -11.04 12.41
N ARG A 59 13.08 -12.06 12.53
CA ARG A 59 12.65 -13.43 12.85
C ARG A 59 11.97 -13.52 14.21
N GLU A 60 12.44 -12.76 15.18
CA GLU A 60 11.83 -12.68 16.50
C GLU A 60 10.46 -12.01 16.43
N ALA A 61 10.34 -10.87 15.73
CA ALA A 61 9.08 -10.17 15.53
C ALA A 61 8.05 -11.08 14.84
N ASP A 62 8.47 -11.80 13.80
CA ASP A 62 7.66 -12.79 13.10
C ASP A 62 7.16 -13.91 14.03
N ALA A 63 8.08 -14.53 14.78
CA ALA A 63 7.73 -15.62 15.68
C ALA A 63 6.74 -15.22 16.80
N HIS A 64 6.77 -13.94 17.22
CA HIS A 64 5.90 -13.42 18.27
C HIS A 64 4.60 -12.78 17.74
N ALA A 65 4.46 -12.60 16.42
CA ALA A 65 3.28 -12.00 15.81
C ALA A 65 2.08 -12.97 15.82
N SER A 66 1.34 -12.98 16.93
CA SER A 66 0.20 -13.89 17.14
C SER A 66 -1.12 -13.43 16.48
N LYS A 67 -1.17 -12.18 15.98
CA LYS A 67 -2.37 -11.56 15.39
C LYS A 67 -1.96 -10.64 14.22
N GLU A 68 -2.95 -10.29 13.41
CA GLU A 68 -2.83 -9.46 12.21
C GLU A 68 -2.17 -8.10 12.48
N ARG A 69 -2.63 -7.38 13.51
CA ARG A 69 -2.06 -6.08 13.86
C ARG A 69 -0.55 -6.14 14.19
N PRO A 70 -0.05 -7.05 15.06
CA PRO A 70 1.39 -7.28 15.24
C PRO A 70 2.16 -7.58 13.95
N VAL A 71 1.57 -8.34 13.01
CA VAL A 71 2.21 -8.59 11.70
C VAL A 71 2.39 -7.26 10.97
N ALA A 72 1.34 -6.45 10.84
CA ALA A 72 1.40 -5.15 10.17
C ALA A 72 2.36 -4.17 10.86
N THR A 73 2.35 -4.08 12.20
CA THR A 73 3.12 -3.05 12.93
C THR A 73 4.57 -3.42 13.23
N SER A 74 4.96 -4.70 13.10
CA SER A 74 6.30 -5.15 13.48
C SER A 74 7.01 -5.86 12.33
N VAL A 75 6.34 -6.80 11.67
CA VAL A 75 6.92 -7.55 10.56
C VAL A 75 6.97 -6.68 9.31
N ILE A 76 5.83 -6.09 8.91
CA ILE A 76 5.76 -5.24 7.69
C ILE A 76 6.61 -3.99 7.85
N SER A 77 6.57 -3.32 9.01
CA SER A 77 7.44 -2.16 9.26
C SER A 77 8.93 -2.46 9.14
N THR A 78 9.37 -3.70 9.39
CA THR A 78 10.76 -4.12 9.15
C THR A 78 11.05 -4.27 7.66
N ILE A 79 10.06 -4.74 6.87
CA ILE A 79 10.16 -4.88 5.42
C ILE A 79 10.19 -3.52 4.73
N ASP A 80 9.41 -2.56 5.21
CA ASP A 80 9.46 -1.18 4.72
C ASP A 80 10.84 -0.55 4.90
N GLY A 81 11.57 -1.01 5.92
CA GLY A 81 12.89 -0.51 6.27
C GLY A 81 12.85 0.93 6.74
N ASN A 82 13.85 1.72 6.37
CA ASN A 82 13.88 3.13 6.74
C ASN A 82 13.03 3.96 5.78
N ILE A 83 11.80 4.23 6.19
CA ILE A 83 10.87 5.09 5.48
C ILE A 83 11.29 6.54 5.69
N GLY A 84 11.61 7.24 4.60
CA GLY A 84 12.13 8.61 4.66
C GLY A 84 11.20 9.59 5.36
N ASP A 85 9.90 9.47 5.12
CA ASP A 85 8.86 10.21 5.85
C ASP A 85 7.82 9.23 6.41
N PRO A 86 7.84 8.95 7.73
CA PRO A 86 6.85 8.09 8.38
C PRO A 86 5.42 8.59 8.26
N LYS A 87 5.21 9.87 7.96
CA LYS A 87 3.86 10.42 7.77
C LYS A 87 3.20 9.91 6.50
N CYS A 88 3.97 9.41 5.53
CA CYS A 88 3.49 8.87 4.27
C CYS A 88 2.94 7.44 4.39
N VAL A 89 2.79 6.90 5.60
CA VAL A 89 2.35 5.52 5.86
C VAL A 89 1.14 5.51 6.77
N GLY A 90 0.14 4.74 6.36
CA GLY A 90 -1.11 4.57 7.09
C GLY A 90 -1.45 3.09 7.26
N GLY A 91 -2.39 2.82 8.15
CA GLY A 91 -2.90 1.48 8.37
C GLY A 91 -3.98 1.48 9.45
N ASP A 92 -4.82 0.46 9.43
CA ASP A 92 -5.77 0.13 10.50
C ASP A 92 -6.85 1.21 10.78
N TYR A 93 -7.23 2.02 9.78
CA TYR A 93 -8.38 2.92 9.85
C TYR A 93 -9.31 2.81 8.64
N LEU A 94 -10.58 3.12 8.84
CA LEU A 94 -11.62 2.98 7.82
C LEU A 94 -11.51 4.06 6.76
N PHE A 95 -11.64 3.67 5.49
CA PHE A 95 -11.79 4.58 4.38
C PHE A 95 -13.25 5.00 4.27
N GLY A 96 -13.70 5.78 5.25
CA GLY A 96 -15.09 6.18 5.40
C GLY A 96 -15.55 7.32 4.49
N ASN A 97 -14.63 7.98 3.79
CA ASN A 97 -14.93 9.12 2.93
C ASN A 97 -14.85 8.81 1.43
N LEU A 98 -14.15 7.73 1.03
CA LEU A 98 -14.07 7.39 -0.39
C LEU A 98 -15.43 6.96 -0.93
N ALA A 99 -15.74 7.41 -2.15
CA ALA A 99 -16.89 6.97 -2.89
C ALA A 99 -16.87 5.44 -3.02
N SER A 100 -18.02 4.81 -2.75
CA SER A 100 -18.14 3.36 -2.87
C SER A 100 -17.98 2.93 -4.32
N LEU A 101 -17.20 1.85 -4.55
CA LEU A 101 -17.13 1.19 -5.87
C LEU A 101 -18.45 0.52 -6.27
N MET A 102 -19.37 0.34 -5.31
CA MET A 102 -20.62 -0.39 -5.46
C MET A 102 -21.78 0.46 -4.92
N ASP A 103 -22.98 -0.12 -4.81
CA ASP A 103 -24.20 0.49 -4.27
C ASP A 103 -24.16 0.80 -2.76
N GLY A 104 -22.99 0.78 -2.12
CA GLY A 104 -22.83 0.95 -0.67
C GLY A 104 -23.15 -0.31 0.15
N SER A 105 -23.39 -1.46 -0.48
CA SER A 105 -23.65 -2.73 0.23
C SER A 105 -22.40 -3.34 0.89
N LEU A 106 -21.20 -2.97 0.42
CA LEU A 106 -19.94 -3.47 0.95
C LEU A 106 -19.42 -2.56 2.06
N ALA A 107 -18.78 -3.15 3.08
CA ALA A 107 -18.12 -2.40 4.13
C ALA A 107 -16.99 -1.52 3.55
N ASN A 108 -16.75 -0.38 4.20
CA ASN A 108 -15.63 0.48 3.86
C ASN A 108 -14.30 -0.27 4.02
N ALA A 109 -13.37 -0.01 3.10
CA ALA A 109 -12.03 -0.58 3.13
C ALA A 109 -11.31 -0.19 4.42
N LYS A 110 -10.43 -1.08 4.87
CA LYS A 110 -9.61 -0.90 6.06
C LYS A 110 -8.30 -1.62 5.85
N SER A 111 -7.41 -0.97 5.11
CA SER A 111 -6.14 -1.60 4.78
C SER A 111 -5.25 -1.71 6.01
N ASP A 112 -4.62 -2.88 6.20
CA ASP A 112 -3.65 -3.10 7.27
C ASP A 112 -2.44 -2.17 7.17
N HIS A 113 -2.01 -1.88 5.94
CA HIS A 113 -0.87 -1.04 5.67
C HIS A 113 -0.95 -0.45 4.25
N PHE A 114 -0.65 0.83 4.10
CA PHE A 114 -0.60 1.51 2.80
C PHE A 114 0.25 2.77 2.86
N PHE A 115 0.60 3.29 1.69
CA PHE A 115 1.28 4.57 1.54
C PHE A 115 0.31 5.66 1.09
N GLY A 116 0.60 6.92 1.39
CA GLY A 116 -0.22 8.04 0.98
C GLY A 116 0.56 9.34 0.98
N ALA A 117 -0.08 10.38 0.44
CA ALA A 117 0.42 11.74 0.48
C ALA A 117 -0.14 12.49 1.69
N CYS A 118 0.65 13.37 2.28
CA CYS A 118 0.17 14.24 3.36
C CYS A 118 -0.71 15.34 2.76
N PRO A 119 -1.87 15.70 3.36
CA PRO A 119 -2.78 16.71 2.80
C PRO A 119 -2.11 18.05 2.45
N GLU A 120 -1.05 18.43 3.19
CA GLU A 120 -0.29 19.67 2.96
C GLU A 120 0.51 19.69 1.66
N GLN A 121 0.69 18.53 1.00
CA GLN A 121 1.41 18.42 -0.27
C GLN A 121 0.55 18.82 -1.48
N LEU A 122 -0.76 18.97 -1.30
CA LEU A 122 -1.70 19.32 -2.36
C LEU A 122 -2.42 20.62 -2.02
N ARG A 123 -2.80 21.35 -3.08
CA ARG A 123 -3.56 22.58 -2.93
C ARG A 123 -4.95 22.28 -2.34
N PRO A 124 -5.42 23.05 -1.34
CA PRO A 124 -6.72 22.81 -0.71
C PRO A 124 -7.88 22.72 -1.71
N GLU A 125 -7.84 23.51 -2.79
CA GLU A 125 -8.92 23.50 -3.79
C GLU A 125 -9.02 22.16 -4.53
N ILE A 126 -7.89 21.46 -4.74
CA ILE A 126 -7.89 20.13 -5.36
C ILE A 126 -8.35 19.07 -4.35
N CYS A 127 -7.99 19.22 -3.08
CA CYS A 127 -8.47 18.35 -2.01
C CYS A 127 -9.99 18.45 -1.83
N GLU A 128 -10.58 19.63 -2.01
CA GLU A 128 -12.04 19.82 -2.01
C GLU A 128 -12.68 19.22 -3.26
N GLU A 129 -12.10 19.46 -4.45
CA GLU A 129 -12.63 18.94 -5.72
C GLU A 129 -12.62 17.40 -5.78
N LEU A 130 -11.59 16.76 -5.22
CA LEU A 130 -11.41 15.31 -5.24
C LEU A 130 -11.69 14.66 -3.88
N ASN A 131 -12.46 15.32 -3.01
CA ASN A 131 -12.58 14.94 -1.61
C ASN A 131 -12.95 13.46 -1.40
N ASP A 132 -14.01 12.99 -2.06
CA ASP A 132 -14.49 11.60 -1.98
C ASP A 132 -13.71 10.63 -2.88
N VAL A 133 -12.66 11.10 -3.56
CA VAL A 133 -11.83 10.28 -4.46
C VAL A 133 -10.46 9.99 -3.85
N ILE A 134 -9.84 11.00 -3.22
CA ILE A 134 -8.48 10.88 -2.70
C ILE A 134 -8.39 11.00 -1.17
N ILE A 135 -9.41 11.49 -0.48
CA ILE A 135 -9.35 11.62 0.98
C ILE A 135 -10.04 10.40 1.61
N PRO A 136 -9.29 9.45 2.20
CA PRO A 136 -9.85 8.23 2.76
C PRO A 136 -10.74 8.45 3.97
N SER A 137 -10.47 9.47 4.78
CA SER A 137 -11.16 9.72 6.04
C SER A 137 -11.34 11.21 6.28
N MET A 138 -12.47 11.59 6.88
CA MET A 138 -12.74 12.97 7.31
C MET A 138 -11.98 13.40 8.57
N GLN A 139 -11.15 12.52 9.15
CA GLN A 139 -10.27 12.92 10.22
C GLN A 139 -9.15 13.79 9.65
N ASP A 140 -9.13 15.04 10.08
CA ASP A 140 -8.07 15.99 9.75
C ASP A 140 -6.69 15.36 10.04
N SER A 141 -5.69 15.69 9.22
CA SER A 141 -4.30 15.19 9.27
C SER A 141 -4.04 13.74 8.84
N LEU A 142 -5.05 12.96 8.47
CA LEU A 142 -4.83 11.65 7.85
C LEU A 142 -4.39 11.78 6.39
N LEU A 143 -3.72 10.73 5.91
CA LEU A 143 -3.20 10.62 4.56
C LEU A 143 -4.28 10.79 3.49
N MET A 144 -3.91 11.38 2.35
CA MET A 144 -4.67 11.41 1.11
C MET A 144 -4.00 10.56 0.03
N ALA A 145 -4.70 10.35 -1.09
CA ALA A 145 -4.28 9.59 -2.25
C ALA A 145 -3.61 8.25 -1.88
N PRO A 146 -4.32 7.39 -1.13
CA PRO A 146 -3.74 6.14 -0.66
C PRO A 146 -3.33 5.26 -1.85
N ASN A 147 -2.17 4.65 -1.75
CA ASN A 147 -1.52 3.81 -2.76
C ASN A 147 -0.70 2.70 -2.08
N PHE A 148 -0.28 1.70 -2.86
CA PHE A 148 0.49 0.55 -2.36
C PHE A 148 -0.14 -0.14 -1.13
N PHE A 149 -1.37 -0.62 -1.31
CA PHE A 149 -2.10 -1.37 -0.26
C PHE A 149 -1.47 -2.74 0.01
N LEU A 150 -1.41 -3.09 1.29
CA LEU A 150 -0.96 -4.37 1.79
C LEU A 150 -1.95 -4.89 2.82
N GLU A 151 -2.35 -6.14 2.63
CA GLU A 151 -3.15 -6.90 3.58
C GLU A 151 -2.30 -8.01 4.17
N ALA A 152 -2.21 -8.01 5.49
CA ALA A 152 -1.56 -9.05 6.24
C ALA A 152 -2.62 -9.92 6.93
N LYS A 153 -2.22 -11.11 7.35
CA LYS A 153 -3.04 -11.93 8.24
C LYS A 153 -2.16 -12.53 9.31
N GLY A 154 -2.74 -12.73 10.48
CA GLY A 154 -2.10 -13.50 11.54
C GLY A 154 -2.00 -14.99 11.18
N PRO A 155 -1.35 -15.80 12.03
CA PRO A 155 -1.15 -17.24 11.78
C PRO A 155 -2.42 -18.03 11.49
N ASP A 156 -3.53 -17.64 12.12
CA ASP A 156 -4.84 -18.29 11.96
C ASP A 156 -5.73 -17.61 10.89
N GLY A 157 -5.23 -16.56 10.23
CA GLY A 157 -6.00 -15.79 9.27
C GLY A 157 -6.04 -16.44 7.89
N SER A 158 -7.06 -16.13 7.11
CA SER A 158 -7.28 -16.76 5.80
C SER A 158 -6.55 -16.02 4.67
N PRO A 159 -5.64 -16.68 3.92
CA PRO A 159 -4.98 -16.06 2.77
C PRO A 159 -5.96 -15.65 1.66
N ALA A 160 -7.05 -16.39 1.51
CA ALA A 160 -8.10 -16.07 0.54
C ALA A 160 -8.88 -14.80 0.92
N VAL A 161 -9.05 -14.53 2.23
CA VAL A 161 -9.64 -13.28 2.72
C VAL A 161 -8.69 -12.12 2.46
N ALA A 162 -7.40 -12.26 2.81
CA ALA A 162 -6.38 -11.25 2.53
C ALA A 162 -6.32 -10.87 1.04
N THR A 163 -6.36 -11.87 0.16
CA THR A 163 -6.34 -11.65 -1.30
C THR A 163 -7.53 -10.80 -1.75
N ARG A 164 -8.74 -11.07 -1.23
CA ARG A 164 -9.95 -10.33 -1.59
C ARG A 164 -9.92 -8.90 -1.06
N GLN A 165 -9.47 -8.72 0.18
CA GLN A 165 -9.29 -7.38 0.77
C GLN A 165 -8.26 -6.57 -0.03
N ALA A 166 -7.08 -7.14 -0.32
CA ALA A 166 -6.06 -6.46 -1.11
C ALA A 166 -6.54 -6.08 -2.53
N CYS A 167 -7.34 -6.94 -3.15
CA CYS A 167 -7.96 -6.64 -4.44
C CYS A 167 -8.99 -5.52 -4.34
N TYR A 168 -9.81 -5.50 -3.29
CA TYR A 168 -10.79 -4.45 -3.06
C TYR A 168 -10.14 -3.11 -2.75
N ASP A 169 -9.19 -3.08 -1.81
CA ASP A 169 -8.46 -1.88 -1.43
C ASP A 169 -7.67 -1.32 -2.61
N GLY A 170 -7.01 -2.21 -3.36
CA GLY A 170 -6.29 -1.84 -4.57
C GLY A 170 -7.18 -1.31 -5.69
N ALA A 171 -8.44 -1.78 -5.80
CA ALA A 171 -9.41 -1.23 -6.74
C ALA A 171 -9.96 0.13 -6.27
N LEU A 172 -10.03 0.35 -4.96
CA LEU A 172 -10.54 1.59 -4.38
C LEU A 172 -9.54 2.74 -4.53
N GLY A 173 -8.23 2.47 -4.54
CA GLY A 173 -7.19 3.47 -4.81
C GLY A 173 -6.72 3.56 -6.26
N ALA A 174 -7.45 2.97 -7.23
CA ALA A 174 -7.07 2.91 -8.64
C ALA A 174 -7.62 4.07 -9.49
#